data_AF-A0A1R3SXP2-F1
#
_entry.id   AF-A0A1R3SXP2-F1
#
_cell.length_a   1.000
_cell.length_b   1.000
_cell.length_c   1.000
_cell.angle_alpha   90.00
_cell.angle_beta   90.00
_cell.angle_gamma   90.00
#
_symmetry.space_group_name_H-M   'P 1'
#
loop_
_entity.id
_entity.type
_entity.pdbx_description
1 polymer ?
#
loop_
_entity_poly.entity_id
_entity_poly.type
_entity_poly.pdbx_seq_one_letter_code
_entity_poly.pdbx_strand_id
1 'polypeptide(L)'
;MAIQYIQIFRKNWVIILFITLISHSLTAQTLKNDFIEGKTNFPILAWDFLGSPDYSLKDVSECNFTIAGFIRPYDLNRVEEHGLQAIVDMDLNNWGTSLHRRIWRNLSDEEIDSRIRLLIENSGKSEAIIGYFIMDEPSVLDFPYLGKAVKAVKKYAPDKLAYINLFPNYATLSSIDKMNSQLGTKTYTEYLERFVNEVKPQFISYDNYMVQYSMDLKEEKRAISYFTNLLEVRRVALKYNLPYWNIVSSHQVRKNTTIPSLANMLFQAYTSLAAGYKGISWYQYNQNGYNYSPINKEQEKTSTWFYLKEVNRQILSLGPLINQLTSTGVYFTPSFLSYDFPTLPGEIVDSLNCDAPMMIGEFIDNKDNRYAMIVNLNLDRSVKFTLSTKSGKENIFLIIPSNRNDHLPLVRKNDMNNHNDNYWLTAGEGILIKFENDNH
;
A
#
# COMPACT_ATOMS: atom_id res chain seq x y z
N MET A 1 -0.38 -51.89 -31.21
CA MET A 1 0.78 -51.25 -30.54
C MET A 1 0.78 -49.71 -30.58
N ALA A 2 -0.10 -49.01 -31.33
CA ALA A 2 -0.10 -47.54 -31.38
C ALA A 2 -0.92 -46.83 -30.28
N ILE A 3 -1.80 -47.54 -29.55
CA ILE A 3 -2.71 -46.93 -28.55
C ILE A 3 -2.06 -46.80 -27.16
N GLN A 4 -1.04 -47.60 -26.84
CA GLN A 4 -0.34 -47.53 -25.54
C GLN A 4 0.66 -46.37 -25.43
N TYR A 5 1.21 -45.87 -26.55
CA TYR A 5 2.18 -44.76 -26.53
C TYR A 5 1.52 -43.38 -26.30
N ILE A 6 0.26 -43.20 -26.69
CA ILE A 6 -0.47 -41.92 -26.54
C ILE A 6 -0.90 -41.68 -25.08
N GLN A 7 -1.16 -42.74 -24.30
CA GLN A 7 -1.51 -42.61 -22.89
C GLN A 7 -0.31 -42.22 -22.00
N ILE A 8 0.89 -42.71 -22.31
CA ILE A 8 2.12 -42.36 -21.57
C ILE A 8 2.51 -40.91 -21.85
N PHE A 9 2.38 -40.43 -23.09
CA PHE A 9 2.65 -39.02 -23.44
C PHE A 9 1.68 -38.04 -22.77
N ARG A 10 0.38 -38.35 -22.67
CA ARG A 10 -0.59 -37.47 -21.97
C ARG A 10 -0.36 -37.42 -20.46
N LYS A 11 0.09 -38.51 -19.84
CA LYS A 11 0.35 -38.56 -18.39
C LYS A 11 1.56 -37.71 -17.99
N ASN A 12 2.60 -37.68 -18.83
CA ASN A 12 3.80 -36.87 -18.57
C ASN A 12 3.56 -35.37 -18.75
N TRP A 13 2.70 -34.95 -19.68
CA TRP A 13 2.33 -33.54 -19.83
C TRP A 13 1.52 -33.00 -18.64
N VAL A 14 0.62 -33.80 -18.08
CA VAL A 14 -0.16 -33.41 -16.88
C VAL A 14 0.75 -33.30 -15.66
N ILE A 15 1.74 -34.19 -15.51
CA ILE A 15 2.73 -34.13 -14.42
C ILE A 15 3.65 -32.91 -14.58
N ILE A 16 4.11 -32.59 -15.80
CA ILE A 16 4.94 -31.39 -16.05
C ILE A 16 4.13 -30.09 -15.83
N LEU A 17 2.85 -30.05 -16.20
CA LEU A 17 1.94 -28.94 -15.91
C LEU A 17 1.69 -28.79 -14.40
N PHE A 18 1.51 -29.90 -13.67
CA PHE A 18 1.37 -29.88 -12.22
C PHE A 18 2.66 -29.44 -11.53
N ILE A 19 3.82 -29.93 -11.95
CA ILE A 19 5.12 -29.54 -11.38
C ILE A 19 5.44 -28.07 -11.69
N THR A 20 5.07 -27.55 -12.86
CA THR A 20 5.24 -26.12 -13.20
C THR A 20 4.25 -25.20 -12.49
N LEU A 21 3.02 -25.65 -12.24
CA LEU A 21 2.04 -24.93 -11.40
C LEU A 21 2.46 -24.92 -9.93
N ILE A 22 2.94 -26.04 -9.40
CA ILE A 22 3.45 -26.17 -8.03
C ILE A 22 4.73 -25.34 -7.85
N SER A 23 5.64 -25.29 -8.84
CA SER A 23 6.86 -24.48 -8.74
C SER A 23 6.58 -22.97 -8.85
N HIS A 24 5.59 -22.55 -9.64
CA HIS A 24 5.13 -21.15 -9.66
C HIS A 24 4.40 -20.76 -8.38
N SER A 25 3.58 -21.65 -7.80
CA SER A 25 2.93 -21.37 -6.52
C SER A 25 3.93 -21.38 -5.36
N LEU A 26 4.91 -22.29 -5.35
CA LEU A 26 5.97 -22.28 -4.35
C LEU A 26 6.83 -21.02 -4.48
N THR A 27 7.34 -20.65 -5.67
CA THR A 27 8.16 -19.43 -5.82
C THR A 27 7.40 -18.15 -5.48
N ALA A 28 6.13 -18.02 -5.86
CA ALA A 28 5.29 -16.90 -5.42
C ALA A 28 5.03 -16.89 -3.90
N GLN A 29 4.98 -18.07 -3.28
CA GLN A 29 4.76 -18.22 -1.84
C GLN A 29 6.05 -18.07 -1.02
N THR A 30 7.22 -18.42 -1.58
CA THR A 30 8.53 -18.16 -0.98
C THR A 30 8.85 -16.66 -1.02
N LEU A 31 8.53 -15.96 -2.12
CA LEU A 31 8.58 -14.48 -2.17
C LEU A 31 7.63 -13.84 -1.16
N LYS A 32 6.43 -14.41 -0.99
CA LYS A 32 5.45 -13.98 0.01
C LYS A 32 5.97 -14.17 1.43
N ASN A 33 6.77 -15.20 1.68
CA ASN A 33 7.31 -15.46 3.02
C ASN A 33 8.61 -14.72 3.28
N ASP A 34 9.56 -14.59 2.35
CA ASP A 34 10.85 -13.94 2.64
C ASP A 34 10.76 -12.41 2.73
N PHE A 35 9.83 -11.78 2.00
CA PHE A 35 9.51 -10.34 2.17
C PHE A 35 8.72 -10.04 3.45
N ILE A 36 8.15 -11.06 4.10
CA ILE A 36 7.28 -10.94 5.29
C ILE A 36 7.95 -11.51 6.56
N GLU A 37 8.88 -12.47 6.44
CA GLU A 37 9.53 -13.18 7.54
C GLU A 37 10.98 -12.70 7.79
N GLY A 38 11.57 -11.90 6.89
CA GLY A 38 12.85 -11.24 7.13
C GLY A 38 12.71 -9.98 7.98
N LYS A 39 12.80 -10.09 9.31
CA LYS A 39 12.84 -8.96 10.29
C LYS A 39 11.86 -7.79 9.98
N THR A 40 10.66 -7.89 10.54
CA THR A 40 9.94 -6.76 11.17
C THR A 40 9.62 -5.47 10.38
N ASN A 41 9.67 -5.38 9.04
CA ASN A 41 9.46 -4.08 8.40
C ASN A 41 8.23 -3.99 7.49
N PHE A 42 7.26 -3.17 7.92
CA PHE A 42 6.16 -2.71 7.07
C PHE A 42 6.71 -1.72 6.03
N PRO A 43 6.34 -1.84 4.73
CA PRO A 43 6.75 -0.89 3.70
C PRO A 43 6.22 0.53 3.97
N ILE A 44 7.15 1.45 4.23
CA ILE A 44 6.91 2.88 4.34
C ILE A 44 7.86 3.57 3.37
N LEU A 45 7.32 3.95 2.21
CA LEU A 45 8.10 4.46 1.08
C LEU A 45 8.01 5.98 0.98
N ALA A 46 9.15 6.65 0.96
CA ALA A 46 9.22 8.04 0.51
C ALA A 46 9.03 8.06 -1.02
N TRP A 47 7.81 8.36 -1.48
CA TRP A 47 7.48 8.40 -2.92
C TRP A 47 8.00 9.70 -3.52
N ASP A 48 9.28 9.73 -3.85
CA ASP A 48 9.98 10.88 -4.43
C ASP A 48 11.13 10.39 -5.32
N PHE A 49 11.99 11.25 -5.85
CA PHE A 49 13.27 10.87 -6.46
C PHE A 49 14.41 11.31 -5.55
N LEU A 50 14.80 10.42 -4.65
CA LEU A 50 15.86 10.67 -3.65
C LEU A 50 17.24 10.31 -4.21
N GLY A 51 18.24 11.14 -3.92
CA GLY A 51 19.62 10.89 -4.37
C GLY A 51 20.53 12.10 -4.25
N SER A 52 21.82 11.90 -4.53
CA SER A 52 22.83 12.96 -4.60
C SER A 52 22.49 14.01 -5.67
N PRO A 53 22.93 15.28 -5.52
CA PRO A 53 23.69 15.82 -4.39
C PRO A 53 22.83 16.41 -3.27
N ASP A 54 21.53 16.60 -3.49
CA ASP A 54 20.77 17.56 -2.70
C ASP A 54 19.99 16.97 -1.53
N TYR A 55 19.70 15.67 -1.52
CA TYR A 55 18.74 15.09 -0.55
C TYR A 55 19.39 14.19 0.52
N SER A 56 18.95 14.40 1.75
CA SER A 56 19.43 13.73 2.95
C SER A 56 18.68 12.40 3.20
N LEU A 57 19.31 11.28 2.84
CA LEU A 57 18.83 9.93 3.19
C LEU A 57 18.82 9.70 4.70
N LYS A 58 19.67 10.41 5.44
CA LYS A 58 19.65 10.44 6.91
C LYS A 58 18.30 10.93 7.42
N ASP A 59 17.77 12.01 6.84
CA ASP A 59 16.48 12.58 7.29
C ASP A 59 15.31 11.66 6.93
N VAL A 60 15.39 10.93 5.81
CA VAL A 60 14.41 9.91 5.43
C VAL A 60 14.36 8.80 6.50
N SER A 61 15.52 8.27 6.88
CA SER A 61 15.66 7.26 7.95
C SER A 61 15.18 7.80 9.30
N GLU A 62 15.61 9.00 9.69
CA GLU A 62 15.17 9.65 10.95
C GLU A 62 13.67 9.98 11.00
N CYS A 63 13.01 10.02 9.84
CA CYS A 63 11.56 10.19 9.68
C CYS A 63 10.80 8.85 9.65
N ASN A 64 11.46 7.75 10.05
CA ASN A 64 10.87 6.42 10.18
C ASN A 64 10.37 5.82 8.85
N PHE A 65 10.92 6.24 7.71
CA PHE A 65 10.73 5.50 6.47
C PHE A 65 11.54 4.20 6.50
N THR A 66 11.01 3.14 5.90
CA THR A 66 11.74 1.88 5.71
C THR A 66 12.32 1.78 4.30
N ILE A 67 11.76 2.52 3.34
CA ILE A 67 12.14 2.47 1.94
C ILE A 67 12.37 3.91 1.42
N ALA A 68 13.52 4.13 0.81
CA ALA A 68 13.79 5.30 0.00
C ALA A 68 13.45 5.01 -1.46
N GLY A 69 12.66 5.89 -2.08
CA GLY A 69 12.43 5.88 -3.50
C GLY A 69 12.80 7.23 -4.10
N PHE A 70 13.07 7.33 -5.38
CA PHE A 70 13.61 6.34 -6.29
C PHE A 70 15.08 6.62 -6.43
N ILE A 71 15.88 5.62 -6.09
CA ILE A 71 17.31 5.76 -5.85
C ILE A 71 18.08 5.49 -7.13
N ARG A 72 19.14 6.27 -7.37
CA ARG A 72 20.12 5.98 -8.42
C ARG A 72 21.06 4.86 -7.96
N PRO A 73 21.50 3.95 -8.84
CA PRO A 73 22.43 2.88 -8.49
C PRO A 73 23.67 3.32 -7.67
N TYR A 74 24.25 4.48 -7.99
CA TYR A 74 25.44 4.98 -7.29
C TYR A 74 25.16 5.52 -5.87
N ASP A 75 23.90 5.71 -5.47
CA ASP A 75 23.51 6.14 -4.13
C ASP A 75 23.17 4.96 -3.20
N LEU A 76 23.19 3.71 -3.69
CA LEU A 76 22.77 2.53 -2.91
C LEU A 76 23.58 2.31 -1.63
N ASN A 77 24.89 2.57 -1.64
CA ASN A 77 25.71 2.46 -0.43
C ASN A 77 25.22 3.42 0.68
N ARG A 78 24.78 4.64 0.31
CA ARG A 78 24.24 5.61 1.27
C ARG A 78 22.88 5.17 1.83
N VAL A 79 22.10 4.42 1.06
CA VAL A 79 20.85 3.81 1.53
C VAL A 79 21.15 2.75 2.60
N GLU A 80 22.12 1.88 2.34
CA GLU A 80 22.58 0.84 3.28
C GLU A 80 23.13 1.45 4.59
N GLU A 81 23.95 2.51 4.49
CA GLU A 81 24.49 3.26 5.63
C GLU A 81 23.41 3.78 6.60
N HIS A 82 22.19 4.01 6.09
CA HIS A 82 21.06 4.50 6.87
C HIS A 82 20.01 3.42 7.21
N GLY A 83 20.32 2.15 6.94
CA GLY A 83 19.44 1.02 7.25
C GLY A 83 18.14 1.01 6.45
N LEU A 84 18.11 1.68 5.30
CA LEU A 84 16.95 1.79 4.44
C LEU A 84 16.96 0.69 3.36
N GLN A 85 15.79 0.43 2.80
CA GLN A 85 15.63 -0.30 1.55
C GLN A 85 15.45 0.69 0.38
N ALA A 86 15.61 0.23 -0.86
CA ALA A 86 15.56 1.05 -2.06
C ALA A 86 14.59 0.50 -3.10
N ILE A 87 13.76 1.39 -3.66
CA ILE A 87 13.25 1.21 -5.03
C ILE A 87 14.16 1.97 -5.96
N VAL A 88 14.80 1.28 -6.90
CA VAL A 88 15.76 1.88 -7.83
C VAL A 88 15.02 2.55 -8.99
N ASP A 89 15.40 3.78 -9.33
CA ASP A 89 14.87 4.47 -10.52
C ASP A 89 15.42 3.84 -11.80
N MET A 90 14.54 3.61 -12.77
CA MET A 90 14.90 3.13 -14.09
C MET A 90 15.52 4.21 -14.98
N ASP A 91 15.40 5.50 -14.65
CA ASP A 91 15.87 6.55 -15.56
C ASP A 91 17.39 6.43 -15.87
N LEU A 92 17.66 5.96 -17.09
CA LEU A 92 18.99 5.65 -17.64
C LEU A 92 19.70 6.90 -18.14
N ASN A 93 19.22 8.13 -17.84
CA ASN A 93 19.76 9.39 -18.34
C ASN A 93 21.11 9.81 -17.74
N ASN A 94 22.04 8.86 -17.61
CA ASN A 94 23.49 9.06 -17.67
C ASN A 94 24.18 8.11 -18.69
N TRP A 95 23.41 7.34 -19.48
CA TRP A 95 23.90 6.26 -20.35
C TRP A 95 23.31 6.29 -21.77
N GLY A 96 23.05 7.47 -22.32
CA GLY A 96 22.88 7.68 -23.77
C GLY A 96 21.58 7.21 -24.43
N THR A 97 20.52 6.88 -23.67
CA THR A 97 19.18 6.61 -24.24
C THR A 97 18.12 7.53 -23.64
N SER A 98 17.90 8.67 -24.29
CA SER A 98 16.94 9.71 -23.88
C SER A 98 15.48 9.35 -24.19
N LEU A 99 14.99 8.22 -23.66
CA LEU A 99 13.61 7.79 -23.86
C LEU A 99 12.87 7.77 -22.53
N HIS A 100 12.13 8.86 -22.32
CA HIS A 100 11.20 9.16 -21.23
C HIS A 100 10.41 7.92 -20.73
N ARG A 101 10.09 7.88 -19.43
CA ARG A 101 9.32 6.85 -18.68
C ARG A 101 7.93 6.47 -19.26
N ARG A 102 7.55 7.01 -20.43
CA ARG A 102 6.24 6.92 -21.07
C ARG A 102 6.26 6.22 -22.44
N ILE A 103 7.39 5.66 -22.86
CA ILE A 103 7.55 5.17 -24.25
C ILE A 103 7.65 3.63 -24.32
N TRP A 104 7.11 2.91 -23.33
CA TRP A 104 7.05 1.43 -23.37
C TRP A 104 6.41 0.89 -24.66
N ARG A 105 5.41 1.61 -25.19
CA ARG A 105 4.67 1.21 -26.39
C ARG A 105 5.47 1.21 -27.68
N ASN A 106 6.56 1.99 -27.74
CA ASN A 106 7.38 2.09 -28.96
C ASN A 106 8.58 1.15 -28.92
N LEU A 107 8.72 0.35 -27.88
CA LEU A 107 9.83 -0.58 -27.72
C LEU A 107 9.43 -1.97 -28.19
N SER A 108 10.37 -2.65 -28.85
CA SER A 108 10.29 -4.07 -29.10
C SER A 108 10.42 -4.87 -27.80
N ASP A 109 10.03 -6.15 -27.85
CA ASP A 109 10.16 -7.06 -26.71
C ASP A 109 11.62 -7.21 -26.27
N GLU A 110 12.53 -7.27 -27.24
CA GLU A 110 13.99 -7.35 -27.02
C GLU A 110 14.54 -6.07 -26.40
N GLU A 111 14.03 -4.90 -26.79
CA GLU A 111 14.43 -3.62 -26.20
C GLU A 111 13.95 -3.51 -24.75
N ILE A 112 12.73 -3.96 -24.45
CA ILE A 112 12.20 -4.00 -23.07
C ILE A 112 13.03 -4.95 -22.21
N ASP A 113 13.26 -6.18 -22.66
CA ASP A 113 14.05 -7.19 -21.93
C ASP A 113 15.48 -6.69 -21.68
N SER A 114 16.12 -6.11 -22.71
CA SER A 114 17.48 -5.57 -22.60
C SER A 114 17.57 -4.39 -21.64
N ARG A 115 16.61 -3.47 -21.64
CA ARG A 115 16.59 -2.33 -20.71
C ARG A 115 16.48 -2.78 -19.26
N ILE A 116 15.58 -3.72 -18.98
CA ILE A 116 15.43 -4.26 -17.62
C ILE A 116 16.68 -5.01 -17.18
N ARG A 117 17.26 -5.84 -18.06
CA ARG A 117 18.52 -6.53 -17.77
C ARG A 117 19.65 -5.55 -17.42
N LEU A 118 19.84 -4.52 -18.25
CA LEU A 118 20.88 -3.51 -18.03
C LEU A 118 20.66 -2.70 -16.75
N LEU A 119 19.41 -2.35 -16.42
CA LEU A 119 19.09 -1.69 -15.16
C LEU A 119 19.52 -2.55 -13.96
N ILE A 120 19.18 -3.84 -13.98
CA ILE A 120 19.49 -4.77 -12.90
C ILE A 120 21.01 -4.99 -12.79
N GLU A 121 21.69 -5.21 -13.92
CA GLU A 121 23.16 -5.36 -13.97
C GLU A 121 23.87 -4.11 -13.41
N ASN A 122 23.42 -2.92 -13.80
CA ASN A 122 24.00 -1.64 -13.34
C ASN A 122 23.66 -1.29 -11.89
N SER A 123 22.57 -1.83 -11.34
CA SER A 123 22.19 -1.65 -9.93
C SER A 123 23.07 -2.49 -9.00
N GLY A 124 23.82 -3.45 -9.55
CA GLY A 124 24.71 -4.31 -8.78
C GLY A 124 23.94 -5.30 -7.89
N LYS A 125 24.55 -5.63 -6.74
CA LYS A 125 24.05 -6.69 -5.83
C LYS A 125 23.71 -6.15 -4.43
N SER A 126 23.45 -4.86 -4.30
CA SER A 126 23.07 -4.26 -3.02
C SER A 126 21.85 -4.97 -2.43
N GLU A 127 21.94 -5.37 -1.16
CA GLU A 127 20.86 -6.05 -0.46
C GLU A 127 19.71 -5.08 -0.14
N ALA A 128 19.99 -3.76 -0.11
CA ALA A 128 18.97 -2.73 0.08
C ALA A 128 17.96 -2.68 -1.07
N ILE A 129 18.31 -3.13 -2.27
CA ILE A 129 17.38 -3.12 -3.40
C ILE A 129 16.22 -4.06 -3.11
N ILE A 130 15.01 -3.53 -3.10
CA ILE A 130 13.77 -4.33 -2.97
C ILE A 130 12.92 -4.31 -4.24
N GLY A 131 13.23 -3.41 -5.18
CA GLY A 131 12.49 -3.30 -6.43
C GLY A 131 13.03 -2.22 -7.35
N TYR A 132 12.39 -2.14 -8.52
CA TYR A 132 12.72 -1.23 -9.60
C TYR A 132 11.46 -0.48 -10.02
N PHE A 133 11.56 0.84 -10.11
CA PHE A 133 10.46 1.68 -10.57
C PHE A 133 10.30 1.59 -12.08
N ILE A 134 9.15 1.11 -12.53
CA ILE A 134 8.85 0.84 -13.94
C ILE A 134 8.04 1.97 -14.56
N MET A 135 6.93 2.35 -13.92
CA MET A 135 6.02 3.36 -14.48
C MET A 135 5.09 3.94 -13.41
N ASP A 136 4.79 5.22 -13.58
CA ASP A 136 3.72 5.93 -12.87
C ASP A 136 2.48 6.02 -13.76
N GLU A 137 1.33 5.73 -13.19
CA GLU A 137 -0.01 5.94 -13.76
C GLU A 137 -0.16 5.50 -15.23
N PRO A 138 0.00 4.20 -15.56
CA PRO A 138 -0.16 3.70 -16.92
C PRO A 138 -1.62 3.65 -17.37
N SER A 139 -1.84 3.87 -18.67
CA SER A 139 -3.11 3.51 -19.33
C SER A 139 -3.12 2.02 -19.63
N VAL A 140 -4.30 1.41 -19.83
CA VAL A 140 -4.40 0.01 -20.28
C VAL A 140 -3.69 -0.27 -21.60
N LEU A 141 -3.44 0.75 -22.42
CA LEU A 141 -2.67 0.61 -23.66
C LEU A 141 -1.17 0.33 -23.39
N ASP A 142 -0.67 0.62 -22.19
CA ASP A 142 0.69 0.31 -21.76
C ASP A 142 0.81 -1.12 -21.22
N PHE A 143 -0.29 -1.73 -20.76
CA PHE A 143 -0.27 -3.00 -20.02
C PHE A 143 0.40 -4.16 -20.75
N PRO A 144 0.21 -4.38 -22.08
CA PRO A 144 0.92 -5.45 -22.78
C PRO A 144 2.44 -5.31 -22.74
N TYR A 145 2.95 -4.07 -22.72
CA TYR A 145 4.38 -3.77 -22.68
C TYR A 145 4.91 -3.84 -21.25
N LEU A 146 4.14 -3.35 -20.28
CA LEU A 146 4.47 -3.47 -18.87
C LEU A 146 4.49 -4.92 -18.40
N GLY A 147 3.61 -5.80 -18.92
CA GLY A 147 3.67 -7.23 -18.66
C GLY A 147 4.99 -7.87 -19.11
N LYS A 148 5.60 -7.38 -20.20
CA LYS A 148 6.94 -7.79 -20.65
C LYS A 148 8.02 -7.28 -19.71
N ALA A 149 7.93 -6.02 -19.28
CA ALA A 149 8.85 -5.45 -18.30
C ALA A 149 8.82 -6.21 -16.96
N VAL A 150 7.62 -6.50 -16.42
CA VAL A 150 7.44 -7.31 -15.21
C VAL A 150 8.00 -8.72 -15.40
N LYS A 151 7.75 -9.36 -16.55
CA LYS A 151 8.34 -10.67 -16.87
C LYS A 151 9.87 -10.61 -16.89
N ALA A 152 10.46 -9.55 -17.43
CA ALA A 152 11.91 -9.37 -17.45
C ALA A 152 12.47 -9.15 -16.04
N VAL A 153 11.81 -8.36 -15.18
CA VAL A 153 12.24 -8.20 -13.77
C VAL A 153 12.21 -9.56 -13.07
N LYS A 154 11.13 -10.34 -13.21
CA LYS A 154 11.04 -11.69 -12.63
C LYS A 154 12.08 -12.66 -13.17
N LYS A 155 12.57 -12.45 -14.40
CA LYS A 155 13.62 -13.26 -15.04
C LYS A 155 15.01 -12.94 -14.51
N TYR A 156 15.33 -11.65 -14.32
CA TYR A 156 16.68 -11.19 -13.99
C TYR A 156 16.88 -10.86 -12.50
N ALA A 157 15.80 -10.57 -11.78
CA ALA A 157 15.78 -10.26 -10.36
C ALA A 157 14.49 -10.85 -9.72
N PRO A 158 14.37 -12.19 -9.64
CA PRO A 158 13.14 -12.88 -9.24
C PRO A 158 12.59 -12.43 -7.88
N ASP A 159 13.47 -11.99 -6.97
CA ASP A 159 13.11 -11.57 -5.62
C ASP A 159 12.85 -10.08 -5.45
N LYS A 160 12.76 -9.32 -6.55
CA LYS A 160 12.63 -7.86 -6.53
C LYS A 160 11.33 -7.41 -7.21
N LEU A 161 10.72 -6.36 -6.68
CA LEU A 161 9.47 -5.80 -7.19
C LEU A 161 9.68 -5.10 -8.54
N ALA A 162 8.79 -5.36 -9.50
CA ALA A 162 8.55 -4.44 -10.61
C ALA A 162 7.50 -3.41 -10.16
N TYR A 163 7.95 -2.25 -9.67
CA TYR A 163 7.08 -1.22 -9.10
C TYR A 163 6.36 -0.44 -10.20
N ILE A 164 5.04 -0.59 -10.27
CA ILE A 164 4.14 0.21 -11.11
C ILE A 164 3.08 0.84 -10.21
N ASN A 165 2.92 2.16 -10.27
CA ASN A 165 1.83 2.87 -9.59
C ASN A 165 0.66 3.08 -10.56
N LEU A 166 -0.56 2.82 -10.11
CA LEU A 166 -1.78 2.93 -10.92
C LEU A 166 -2.50 4.25 -10.68
N PHE A 167 -3.25 4.68 -11.69
CA PHE A 167 -4.18 5.79 -11.54
C PHE A 167 -5.24 5.52 -10.43
N PRO A 168 -5.74 6.58 -9.76
CA PRO A 168 -6.95 6.52 -8.95
C PRO A 168 -8.24 6.40 -9.78
N ASN A 169 -9.34 6.13 -9.08
CA ASN A 169 -10.69 6.03 -9.66
C ASN A 169 -11.25 7.36 -10.22
N TYR A 170 -10.63 8.50 -9.92
CA TYR A 170 -11.01 9.81 -10.46
C TYR A 170 -10.24 10.18 -11.74
N ALA A 171 -9.30 9.36 -12.20
CA ALA A 171 -8.67 9.54 -13.51
C ALA A 171 -9.71 9.41 -14.63
N THR A 172 -9.52 10.13 -15.73
CA THR A 172 -10.55 10.26 -16.78
C THR A 172 -10.93 8.89 -17.36
N LEU A 173 -12.23 8.55 -17.26
CA LEU A 173 -12.83 7.35 -17.84
C LEU A 173 -13.07 7.53 -19.35
N SER A 174 -13.17 6.42 -20.09
CA SER A 174 -13.44 6.46 -21.53
C SER A 174 -14.78 7.13 -21.85
N SER A 175 -14.75 8.33 -22.42
CA SER A 175 -15.79 8.82 -23.32
C SER A 175 -15.59 8.26 -24.74
N ILE A 176 -16.52 8.55 -25.65
CA ILE A 176 -16.70 7.96 -27.00
C ILE A 176 -15.40 7.77 -27.82
N ASP A 177 -14.36 8.59 -27.61
CA ASP A 177 -13.01 8.34 -28.12
C ASP A 177 -12.07 7.77 -27.05
N LYS A 178 -11.80 6.45 -27.15
CA LYS A 178 -10.84 5.72 -26.29
C LYS A 178 -9.43 6.34 -26.22
N MET A 179 -9.06 7.23 -27.15
CA MET A 179 -7.74 7.87 -27.19
C MET A 179 -7.53 8.96 -26.12
N ASN A 180 -8.59 9.50 -25.50
CA ASN A 180 -8.47 10.64 -24.57
C ASN A 180 -8.72 10.29 -23.08
N SER A 181 -8.87 9.01 -22.74
CA SER A 181 -9.03 8.56 -21.35
C SER A 181 -7.71 8.12 -20.73
N GLN A 182 -7.43 8.56 -19.50
CA GLN A 182 -6.27 8.16 -18.72
C GLN A 182 -6.28 6.64 -18.48
N LEU A 183 -7.39 6.09 -18.00
CA LEU A 183 -7.49 4.65 -17.76
C LEU A 183 -7.51 3.85 -19.06
N GLY A 184 -8.30 4.30 -20.05
CA GLY A 184 -8.60 3.56 -21.28
C GLY A 184 -9.65 2.46 -21.10
N THR A 185 -10.41 2.47 -20.00
CA THR A 185 -11.53 1.57 -19.71
C THR A 185 -12.80 2.35 -19.37
N LYS A 186 -13.94 1.66 -19.34
CA LYS A 186 -15.22 2.27 -18.94
C LYS A 186 -15.39 2.33 -17.42
N THR A 187 -14.76 1.40 -16.70
CA THR A 187 -14.83 1.31 -15.24
C THR A 187 -13.44 1.16 -14.64
N TYR A 188 -13.31 1.58 -13.38
CA TYR A 188 -12.10 1.38 -12.60
C TYR A 188 -11.85 -0.10 -12.30
N THR A 189 -12.91 -0.88 -12.07
CA THR A 189 -12.83 -2.33 -11.92
C THR A 189 -12.19 -3.01 -13.13
N GLU A 190 -12.62 -2.67 -14.34
CA GLU A 190 -12.04 -3.21 -15.57
C GLU A 190 -10.55 -2.84 -15.67
N TYR A 191 -10.18 -1.62 -15.30
CA TYR A 191 -8.78 -1.17 -15.28
C TYR A 191 -7.91 -2.03 -14.35
N LEU A 192 -8.35 -2.24 -13.10
CA LEU A 192 -7.62 -3.06 -12.13
C LEU A 192 -7.53 -4.53 -12.56
N GLU A 193 -8.62 -5.12 -13.04
CA GLU A 193 -8.62 -6.52 -13.47
C GLU A 193 -7.74 -6.72 -14.71
N ARG A 194 -7.76 -5.78 -15.66
CA ARG A 194 -6.84 -5.84 -16.82
C ARG A 194 -5.38 -5.70 -16.39
N PHE A 195 -5.08 -4.83 -15.43
CA PHE A 195 -3.72 -4.70 -14.89
C PHE A 195 -3.23 -6.05 -14.35
N VAL A 196 -4.03 -6.68 -13.48
CA VAL A 196 -3.63 -7.96 -12.89
C VAL A 196 -3.46 -9.06 -13.95
N ASN A 197 -4.37 -9.15 -14.92
CA ASN A 197 -4.36 -10.22 -15.92
C ASN A 197 -3.28 -10.04 -17.00
N GLU A 198 -3.05 -8.81 -17.48
CA GLU A 198 -2.11 -8.50 -18.56
C GLU A 198 -0.69 -8.26 -18.03
N VAL A 199 -0.55 -7.51 -16.94
CA VAL A 199 0.76 -7.13 -16.36
C VAL A 199 1.30 -8.21 -15.42
N LYS A 200 0.42 -8.96 -14.76
CA LYS A 200 0.78 -10.02 -13.78
C LYS A 200 1.74 -9.51 -12.70
N PRO A 201 1.36 -8.44 -11.98
CA PRO A 201 2.24 -7.75 -11.03
C PRO A 201 2.52 -8.61 -9.79
N GLN A 202 3.45 -8.17 -8.94
CA GLN A 202 3.69 -8.76 -7.61
C GLN A 202 2.82 -8.14 -6.51
N PHE A 203 2.29 -6.94 -6.76
CA PHE A 203 1.46 -6.17 -5.83
C PHE A 203 0.67 -5.11 -6.62
N ILE A 204 -0.32 -4.47 -5.98
CA ILE A 204 -1.05 -3.33 -6.55
C ILE A 204 -0.63 -2.06 -5.80
N SER A 205 -0.22 -1.01 -6.51
CA SER A 205 -0.01 0.32 -5.93
C SER A 205 -0.87 1.33 -6.68
N TYR A 206 -1.40 2.31 -5.97
CA TYR A 206 -2.14 3.43 -6.54
C TYR A 206 -2.04 4.64 -5.60
N ASP A 207 -2.25 5.84 -6.12
CA ASP A 207 -2.41 7.06 -5.33
C ASP A 207 -3.87 7.53 -5.27
N ASN A 208 -4.25 8.18 -4.17
CA ASN A 208 -5.49 8.95 -4.11
C ASN A 208 -5.38 10.08 -3.09
N TYR A 209 -5.43 11.32 -3.57
CA TYR A 209 -5.21 12.51 -2.75
C TYR A 209 -6.50 13.22 -2.32
N MET A 210 -7.66 12.57 -2.38
CA MET A 210 -8.95 13.19 -2.07
C MET A 210 -9.04 13.69 -0.62
N VAL A 211 -8.32 13.08 0.31
CA VAL A 211 -8.21 13.58 1.70
C VAL A 211 -7.55 14.95 1.74
N GLN A 212 -6.45 15.15 1.01
CA GLN A 212 -5.79 16.45 0.94
C GLN A 212 -6.59 17.48 0.15
N TYR A 213 -7.25 17.05 -0.93
CA TYR A 213 -8.16 17.93 -1.63
C TYR A 213 -9.30 18.39 -0.72
N SER A 214 -9.93 17.48 0.03
CA SER A 214 -11.08 17.79 0.88
C SER A 214 -10.72 18.55 2.15
N MET A 215 -9.45 18.49 2.60
CA MET A 215 -8.90 19.12 3.79
C MET A 215 -9.38 18.47 5.11
N ASP A 216 -10.70 18.33 5.29
CA ASP A 216 -11.37 17.76 6.47
C ASP A 216 -12.28 16.55 6.14
N LEU A 217 -12.26 16.12 4.87
CA LEU A 217 -13.10 15.04 4.31
C LEU A 217 -14.62 15.26 4.43
N LYS A 218 -15.08 16.49 4.72
CA LYS A 218 -16.53 16.80 4.75
C LYS A 218 -17.14 16.98 3.37
N GLU A 219 -16.34 17.23 2.33
CA GLU A 219 -16.85 17.21 0.96
C GLU A 219 -17.22 15.78 0.53
N GLU A 220 -18.51 15.49 0.55
CA GLU A 220 -19.08 14.16 0.31
C GLU A 220 -18.54 13.48 -0.96
N LYS A 221 -18.48 14.17 -2.10
CA LYS A 221 -17.96 13.58 -3.35
C LYS A 221 -16.50 13.14 -3.23
N ARG A 222 -15.67 13.90 -2.51
CA ARG A 222 -14.26 13.55 -2.28
C ARG A 222 -14.14 12.39 -1.32
N ALA A 223 -14.94 12.38 -0.25
CA ALA A 223 -15.01 11.27 0.69
C ALA A 223 -15.43 9.97 0.00
N ILE A 224 -16.50 10.02 -0.81
CA ILE A 224 -16.98 8.87 -1.59
C ILE A 224 -15.88 8.39 -2.55
N SER A 225 -15.25 9.29 -3.31
CA SER A 225 -14.16 8.90 -4.23
C SER A 225 -13.00 8.23 -3.50
N TYR A 226 -12.60 8.75 -2.33
CA TYR A 226 -11.55 8.16 -1.50
C TYR A 226 -11.89 6.72 -1.07
N PHE A 227 -13.02 6.54 -0.39
CA PHE A 227 -13.38 5.22 0.17
C PHE A 227 -13.73 4.20 -0.91
N THR A 228 -14.41 4.59 -1.99
CA THR A 228 -14.70 3.67 -3.11
C THR A 228 -13.42 3.19 -3.79
N ASN A 229 -12.41 4.05 -3.94
CA ASN A 229 -11.12 3.63 -4.49
C ASN A 229 -10.42 2.64 -3.56
N LEU A 230 -10.37 2.97 -2.27
CA LEU A 230 -9.73 2.17 -1.22
C LEU A 230 -10.31 0.76 -1.18
N LEU A 231 -11.64 0.65 -1.21
CA LEU A 231 -12.38 -0.62 -1.17
C LEU A 231 -12.27 -1.41 -2.47
N GLU A 232 -12.26 -0.75 -3.62
CA GLU A 232 -12.21 -1.43 -4.92
C GLU A 232 -10.82 -2.04 -5.18
N VAL A 233 -9.74 -1.34 -4.81
CA VAL A 233 -8.37 -1.88 -4.85
C VAL A 233 -8.26 -3.07 -3.88
N ARG A 234 -8.74 -2.94 -2.64
CA ARG A 234 -8.80 -4.05 -1.67
C ARG A 234 -9.51 -5.27 -2.28
N ARG A 235 -10.70 -5.07 -2.87
CA ARG A 235 -11.52 -6.14 -3.43
C ARG A 235 -10.78 -6.91 -4.53
N VAL A 236 -10.17 -6.20 -5.48
CA VAL A 236 -9.40 -6.83 -6.57
C VAL A 236 -8.13 -7.49 -6.03
N ALA A 237 -7.40 -6.85 -5.13
CA ALA A 237 -6.17 -7.41 -4.57
C ALA A 237 -6.44 -8.72 -3.81
N LEU A 238 -7.52 -8.78 -3.00
CA LEU A 238 -7.95 -10.01 -2.32
C LEU A 238 -8.38 -11.09 -3.31
N LYS A 239 -9.17 -10.75 -4.35
CA LYS A 239 -9.59 -11.68 -5.41
C LYS A 239 -8.41 -12.39 -6.08
N TYR A 240 -7.30 -11.68 -6.27
CA TYR A 240 -6.10 -12.18 -6.93
C TYR A 240 -4.95 -12.54 -5.97
N ASN A 241 -5.18 -12.50 -4.65
CA ASN A 241 -4.18 -12.81 -3.60
C ASN A 241 -2.88 -11.99 -3.77
N LEU A 242 -3.00 -10.69 -4.05
CA LEU A 242 -1.89 -9.75 -4.18
C LEU A 242 -1.81 -8.86 -2.93
N PRO A 243 -0.60 -8.54 -2.43
CA PRO A 243 -0.44 -7.40 -1.53
C PRO A 243 -0.76 -6.10 -2.27
N TYR A 244 -1.16 -5.08 -1.53
CA TYR A 244 -1.60 -3.80 -2.10
C TYR A 244 -1.19 -2.64 -1.21
N TRP A 245 -0.66 -1.58 -1.83
CA TRP A 245 -0.08 -0.40 -1.20
C TRP A 245 -0.87 0.85 -1.60
N ASN A 246 -0.91 1.82 -0.70
CA ASN A 246 -1.58 3.10 -0.92
C ASN A 246 -0.56 4.23 -0.91
N ILE A 247 -0.58 5.09 -1.92
CA ILE A 247 0.21 6.31 -1.95
C ILE A 247 -0.67 7.46 -1.46
N VAL A 248 -0.33 7.96 -0.29
CA VAL A 248 -1.02 9.05 0.42
C VAL A 248 -0.15 10.31 0.39
N SER A 249 -0.69 11.42 0.87
CA SER A 249 -0.01 12.73 0.77
C SER A 249 0.53 13.25 2.09
N SER A 250 1.77 13.74 2.06
CA SER A 250 2.46 14.37 3.19
C SER A 250 2.70 15.88 3.00
N HIS A 251 2.16 16.47 1.94
CA HIS A 251 2.41 17.87 1.56
C HIS A 251 1.14 18.55 1.04
N GLN A 252 1.22 19.87 0.81
CA GLN A 252 0.14 20.63 0.18
C GLN A 252 0.08 20.33 -1.34
N VAL A 253 -0.81 19.41 -1.74
CA VAL A 253 -0.88 18.94 -3.14
C VAL A 253 -1.27 20.02 -4.15
N ARG A 254 -1.97 21.09 -3.76
CA ARG A 254 -2.23 22.28 -4.60
C ARG A 254 -2.23 23.55 -3.76
N LYS A 255 -1.96 24.71 -4.39
CA LYS A 255 -1.92 26.01 -3.71
C LYS A 255 -3.20 26.35 -2.92
N ASN A 256 -4.35 25.82 -3.36
CA ASN A 256 -5.66 26.07 -2.76
C ASN A 256 -6.12 24.99 -1.76
N THR A 257 -5.34 23.91 -1.55
CA THR A 257 -5.64 22.90 -0.51
C THR A 257 -4.95 23.29 0.79
N THR A 258 -5.39 22.77 1.94
CA THR A 258 -4.69 22.99 3.21
C THR A 258 -3.30 22.37 3.22
N ILE A 259 -2.50 22.76 4.22
CA ILE A 259 -1.29 22.03 4.62
C ILE A 259 -1.75 20.83 5.46
N PRO A 260 -1.26 19.61 5.22
CA PRO A 260 -1.67 18.45 6.00
C PRO A 260 -1.31 18.63 7.48
N SER A 261 -2.30 18.46 8.35
CA SER A 261 -2.11 18.35 9.80
C SER A 261 -1.72 16.93 10.19
N LEU A 262 -1.28 16.74 11.45
CA LEU A 262 -1.06 15.41 12.01
C LEU A 262 -2.33 14.53 11.89
N ALA A 263 -3.50 15.07 12.23
CA ALA A 263 -4.78 14.35 12.13
C ALA A 263 -5.06 13.88 10.68
N ASN A 264 -4.77 14.73 9.70
CA ASN A 264 -4.96 14.39 8.28
C ASN A 264 -4.04 13.23 7.84
N MET A 265 -2.78 13.24 8.27
CA MET A 265 -1.84 12.14 7.98
C MET A 265 -2.21 10.86 8.74
N LEU A 266 -2.61 10.95 10.02
CA LEU A 266 -3.11 9.82 10.79
C LEU A 266 -4.32 9.18 10.08
N PHE A 267 -5.28 10.00 9.64
CA PHE A 267 -6.45 9.52 8.93
C PHE A 267 -6.06 8.70 7.70
N GLN A 268 -5.21 9.27 6.82
CA GLN A 268 -4.76 8.58 5.60
C GLN A 268 -4.07 7.25 5.90
N ALA A 269 -3.26 7.19 6.96
CA ALA A 269 -2.56 5.99 7.38
C ALA A 269 -3.51 4.94 7.97
N TYR A 270 -4.35 5.33 8.94
CA TYR A 270 -5.19 4.40 9.68
C TYR A 270 -6.34 3.83 8.86
N THR A 271 -6.95 4.60 7.95
CA THR A 271 -7.93 4.06 7.00
C THR A 271 -7.28 3.06 6.05
N SER A 272 -6.03 3.29 5.62
CA SER A 272 -5.27 2.34 4.80
C SER A 272 -4.98 1.05 5.58
N LEU A 273 -4.53 1.16 6.83
CA LEU A 273 -4.32 -0.01 7.70
C LEU A 273 -5.63 -0.76 7.96
N ALA A 274 -6.74 -0.07 8.23
CA ALA A 274 -8.06 -0.66 8.42
C ALA A 274 -8.57 -1.38 7.16
N ALA A 275 -8.26 -0.86 5.97
CA ALA A 275 -8.58 -1.56 4.72
C ALA A 275 -7.62 -2.73 4.40
N GLY A 276 -6.60 -2.97 5.22
CA GLY A 276 -5.69 -4.12 5.10
C GLY A 276 -4.51 -3.93 4.17
N TYR A 277 -4.19 -2.68 3.82
CA TYR A 277 -3.04 -2.34 2.99
C TYR A 277 -1.73 -2.83 3.62
N LYS A 278 -0.84 -3.34 2.77
CA LYS A 278 0.44 -3.97 3.14
C LYS A 278 1.64 -3.05 2.97
N GLY A 279 1.39 -1.77 2.74
CA GLY A 279 2.40 -0.74 2.55
C GLY A 279 1.76 0.62 2.36
N ILE A 280 2.45 1.66 2.83
CA ILE A 280 2.05 3.06 2.70
C ILE A 280 3.21 3.81 2.05
N SER A 281 2.93 4.59 1.02
CA SER A 281 3.91 5.49 0.42
C SER A 281 3.46 6.94 0.61
N TRP A 282 4.39 7.86 0.84
CA TRP A 282 4.09 9.27 1.07
C TRP A 282 4.60 10.13 -0.08
N TYR A 283 3.68 10.75 -0.82
CA TYR A 283 3.98 11.76 -1.83
C TYR A 283 3.77 13.17 -1.26
N GLN A 284 4.70 14.11 -1.37
CA GLN A 284 6.09 14.00 -1.78
C GLN A 284 6.95 14.37 -0.58
N TYR A 285 8.18 13.87 -0.54
CA TYR A 285 9.05 14.07 0.61
C TYR A 285 9.81 15.40 0.54
N ASN A 286 10.33 15.76 -0.63
CA ASN A 286 11.03 17.00 -0.87
C ASN A 286 10.17 18.00 -1.62
N GLN A 287 10.42 19.27 -1.37
CA GLN A 287 9.75 20.36 -2.06
C GLN A 287 10.25 20.48 -3.51
N ASN A 288 9.53 19.82 -4.42
CA ASN A 288 9.67 20.01 -5.85
C ASN A 288 8.33 20.46 -6.44
N GLY A 289 8.21 21.75 -6.77
CA GLY A 289 6.99 22.34 -7.34
C GLY A 289 5.83 22.64 -6.38
N TYR A 290 5.67 21.89 -5.28
CA TYR A 290 4.61 22.08 -4.28
C TYR A 290 5.15 22.52 -2.92
N ASN A 291 4.41 23.34 -2.17
CA ASN A 291 4.88 23.87 -0.89
C ASN A 291 4.64 22.90 0.27
N TYR A 292 5.29 23.16 1.40
CA TYR A 292 5.08 22.46 2.68
C TYR A 292 5.31 20.94 2.62
N SER A 293 6.21 20.51 1.73
CA SER A 293 6.79 19.17 1.80
C SER A 293 7.58 18.98 3.09
N PRO A 294 7.76 17.74 3.57
CA PRO A 294 8.58 17.44 4.74
C PRO A 294 9.95 18.13 4.74
N ILE A 295 10.64 18.12 3.59
CA ILE A 295 11.88 18.87 3.38
C ILE A 295 11.61 20.05 2.44
N ASN A 296 11.95 21.28 2.84
CA ASN A 296 11.80 22.48 2.02
C ASN A 296 12.94 22.64 0.98
N LYS A 297 12.95 23.73 0.21
CA LYS A 297 13.98 23.98 -0.83
C LYS A 297 15.36 24.25 -0.24
N GLU A 298 15.39 24.73 0.99
CA GLU A 298 16.59 25.03 1.77
C GLU A 298 17.15 23.78 2.48
N GLN A 299 16.59 22.59 2.23
CA GLN A 299 16.94 21.31 2.86
C GLN A 299 16.69 21.27 4.38
N GLU A 300 15.73 22.07 4.84
CA GLU A 300 15.31 22.11 6.24
C GLU A 300 14.02 21.31 6.46
N LYS A 301 13.91 20.72 7.66
CA LYS A 301 12.71 20.00 8.11
C LYS A 301 11.59 20.99 8.40
N THR A 302 10.44 20.77 7.77
CA THR A 302 9.22 21.55 8.04
C THR A 302 8.36 20.89 9.11
N SER A 303 7.24 21.53 9.51
CA SER A 303 6.28 20.92 10.43
C SER A 303 5.71 19.59 9.91
N THR A 304 5.53 19.44 8.59
CA THR A 304 5.00 18.19 8.02
C THR A 304 5.98 17.03 8.17
N TRP A 305 7.28 17.28 8.27
CA TRP A 305 8.28 16.25 8.61
C TRP A 305 8.08 15.70 10.02
N PHE A 306 7.84 16.56 11.00
CA PHE A 306 7.63 16.12 12.38
C PHE A 306 6.31 15.36 12.54
N TYR A 307 5.24 15.79 11.85
CA TYR A 307 3.99 15.04 11.80
C TYR A 307 4.19 13.67 11.17
N LEU A 308 4.86 13.64 10.02
CA LEU A 308 5.10 12.41 9.28
C LEU A 308 5.97 11.42 10.06
N LYS A 309 6.98 11.90 10.78
CA LYS A 309 7.79 11.09 11.68
C LYS A 309 6.94 10.40 12.74
N GLU A 310 6.00 11.12 13.36
CA GLU A 310 5.08 10.56 14.36
C GLU A 310 4.12 9.54 13.74
N VAL A 311 3.55 9.83 12.57
CA VAL A 311 2.66 8.88 11.89
C VAL A 311 3.41 7.60 11.48
N ASN A 312 4.57 7.74 10.85
CA ASN A 312 5.40 6.60 10.44
C ASN A 312 5.85 5.75 11.64
N ARG A 313 6.13 6.37 12.79
CA ARG A 313 6.43 5.66 14.04
C ARG A 313 5.28 4.75 14.49
N GLN A 314 4.04 5.22 14.36
CA GLN A 314 2.86 4.43 14.69
C GLN A 314 2.64 3.30 13.67
N ILE A 315 2.81 3.59 12.38
CA ILE A 315 2.74 2.60 11.31
C ILE A 315 3.81 1.51 11.49
N LEU A 316 5.05 1.87 11.84
CA LEU A 316 6.11 0.89 12.12
C LEU A 316 5.74 -0.07 13.25
N SER A 317 4.95 0.40 14.22
CA SER A 317 4.53 -0.40 15.36
C SER A 317 3.40 -1.37 15.02
N LEU A 318 2.43 -0.94 14.22
CA LEU A 318 1.23 -1.73 13.88
C LEU A 318 1.38 -2.53 12.60
N GLY A 319 2.09 -2.01 11.61
CA GLY A 319 2.23 -2.54 10.27
C GLY A 319 2.74 -3.98 10.20
N PRO A 320 3.79 -4.38 10.95
CA PRO A 320 4.27 -5.75 10.95
C PRO A 320 3.22 -6.77 11.40
N LEU A 321 2.34 -6.39 12.33
CA LEU A 321 1.20 -7.21 12.73
C LEU A 321 0.15 -7.24 11.61
N ILE A 322 -0.25 -6.08 11.07
CA ILE A 322 -1.21 -5.98 9.95
C ILE A 322 -0.75 -6.83 8.75
N ASN A 323 0.55 -6.90 8.46
CA ASN A 323 1.08 -7.72 7.36
C ASN A 323 0.79 -9.22 7.51
N GLN A 324 0.61 -9.71 8.73
CA GLN A 324 0.28 -11.11 9.02
C GLN A 324 -1.24 -11.39 8.99
N LEU A 325 -2.08 -10.35 8.94
CA LEU A 325 -3.53 -10.47 8.97
C LEU A 325 -4.14 -10.46 7.56
N THR A 326 -5.22 -11.21 7.35
CA THR A 326 -6.04 -11.13 6.15
C THR A 326 -7.28 -10.30 6.44
N SER A 327 -7.54 -9.26 5.63
CA SER A 327 -8.74 -8.43 5.81
C SER A 327 -9.99 -9.20 5.38
N THR A 328 -10.95 -9.33 6.29
CA THR A 328 -12.22 -10.05 6.06
C THR A 328 -13.33 -9.07 5.68
N GLY A 329 -13.41 -7.92 6.36
CA GLY A 329 -14.41 -6.89 6.07
C GLY A 329 -13.91 -5.47 6.30
N VAL A 330 -14.61 -4.51 5.71
CA VAL A 330 -14.49 -3.09 6.03
C VAL A 330 -15.90 -2.53 6.13
N TYR A 331 -16.20 -1.90 7.25
CA TYR A 331 -17.53 -1.43 7.61
C TYR A 331 -17.47 0.01 8.09
N PHE A 332 -18.60 0.70 8.02
CA PHE A 332 -18.75 2.06 8.52
C PHE A 332 -19.89 2.11 9.55
N THR A 333 -19.82 3.10 10.46
CA THR A 333 -21.02 3.45 11.21
C THR A 333 -22.05 4.07 10.27
N PRO A 334 -23.36 3.80 10.48
CA PRO A 334 -24.41 4.36 9.63
C PRO A 334 -24.36 5.90 9.57
N SER A 335 -24.89 6.46 8.47
CA SER A 335 -25.28 7.87 8.35
C SER A 335 -24.20 8.91 8.05
N PHE A 336 -23.07 8.59 7.40
CA PHE A 336 -22.06 9.62 7.13
C PHE A 336 -21.88 10.07 5.67
N LEU A 337 -22.34 9.30 4.67
CA LEU A 337 -22.29 9.67 3.23
C LEU A 337 -23.52 9.15 2.48
N SER A 338 -23.90 9.83 1.38
CA SER A 338 -24.97 9.45 0.46
C SER A 338 -24.59 8.29 -0.49
N TYR A 339 -23.79 7.34 -0.02
CA TYR A 339 -23.32 6.18 -0.77
C TYR A 339 -23.50 4.92 0.08
N ASP A 340 -23.88 3.82 -0.58
CA ASP A 340 -24.15 2.54 0.07
C ASP A 340 -22.85 1.80 0.39
N PHE A 341 -22.11 2.31 1.38
CA PHE A 341 -20.96 1.61 1.93
C PHE A 341 -21.41 0.47 2.85
N PRO A 342 -20.64 -0.63 2.94
CA PRO A 342 -20.92 -1.66 3.92
C PRO A 342 -20.96 -1.06 5.33
N THR A 343 -22.04 -1.32 6.08
CA THR A 343 -22.17 -0.88 7.47
C THR A 343 -22.06 -2.07 8.42
N LEU A 344 -21.83 -1.80 9.70
CA LEU A 344 -22.00 -2.82 10.74
C LEU A 344 -23.45 -3.39 10.71
N PRO A 345 -23.66 -4.66 11.13
CA PRO A 345 -22.72 -5.57 11.79
C PRO A 345 -21.67 -6.19 10.84
N GLY A 346 -20.44 -6.33 11.34
CA GLY A 346 -19.32 -6.99 10.68
C GLY A 346 -19.34 -8.51 10.86
N GLU A 347 -18.20 -9.20 10.76
CA GLU A 347 -18.06 -10.60 11.15
C GLU A 347 -17.95 -10.75 12.67
N ILE A 348 -17.14 -9.92 13.34
CA ILE A 348 -16.92 -9.95 14.80
C ILE A 348 -17.57 -8.78 15.53
N VAL A 349 -17.45 -7.56 15.00
CA VAL A 349 -18.05 -6.36 15.58
C VAL A 349 -19.54 -6.35 15.24
N ASP A 350 -20.38 -6.32 16.26
CA ASP A 350 -21.84 -6.23 16.08
C ASP A 350 -22.28 -4.77 15.93
N SER A 351 -21.88 -3.93 16.87
CA SER A 351 -22.25 -2.51 16.89
C SER A 351 -21.16 -1.64 17.49
N LEU A 352 -21.15 -0.37 17.09
CA LEU A 352 -20.27 0.65 17.62
C LEU A 352 -21.07 1.94 17.82
N ASN A 353 -21.04 2.48 19.04
CA ASN A 353 -21.68 3.73 19.39
C ASN A 353 -20.64 4.84 19.47
N CYS A 354 -20.80 5.88 18.65
CA CYS A 354 -19.96 7.06 18.59
C CYS A 354 -20.80 8.23 18.06
N ASP A 355 -20.50 9.44 18.50
CA ASP A 355 -21.16 10.66 18.00
C ASP A 355 -20.53 11.20 16.70
N ALA A 356 -19.62 10.45 16.11
CA ALA A 356 -18.93 10.76 14.86
C ALA A 356 -18.82 9.52 13.96
N PRO A 357 -18.60 9.73 12.63
CA PRO A 357 -18.38 8.64 11.70
C PRO A 357 -17.12 7.84 12.04
N MET A 358 -17.21 6.51 11.96
CA MET A 358 -16.11 5.59 12.22
C MET A 358 -15.98 4.60 11.06
N MET A 359 -14.74 4.15 10.81
CA MET A 359 -14.45 3.03 9.92
C MET A 359 -13.91 1.87 10.75
N ILE A 360 -14.34 0.66 10.40
CA ILE A 360 -13.99 -0.59 11.07
C ILE A 360 -13.43 -1.54 10.02
N GLY A 361 -12.15 -1.86 10.12
CA GLY A 361 -11.50 -2.90 9.35
C GLY A 361 -11.41 -4.18 10.14
N GLU A 362 -11.97 -5.29 9.67
CA GLU A 362 -11.88 -6.58 10.34
C GLU A 362 -10.87 -7.52 9.67
N PHE A 363 -10.23 -8.36 10.48
CA PHE A 363 -9.18 -9.25 10.05
C PHE A 363 -9.17 -10.59 10.77
N ILE A 364 -8.49 -11.54 10.15
CA ILE A 364 -8.16 -12.86 10.68
C ILE A 364 -6.67 -13.15 10.50
N ASP A 365 -6.01 -13.75 11.49
CA ASP A 365 -4.66 -14.30 11.32
C ASP A 365 -4.66 -15.77 10.86
N ASN A 366 -3.48 -16.35 10.65
CA ASN A 366 -3.34 -17.75 10.24
C ASN A 366 -3.70 -18.79 11.33
N LYS A 367 -4.03 -18.34 12.54
CA LYS A 367 -4.46 -19.17 13.69
C LYS A 367 -5.93 -18.91 14.04
N ASP A 368 -6.69 -18.30 13.14
CA ASP A 368 -8.09 -17.92 13.30
C ASP A 368 -8.36 -16.88 14.42
N ASN A 369 -7.33 -16.21 14.98
CA ASN A 369 -7.59 -15.09 15.88
C ASN A 369 -8.17 -13.93 15.08
N ARG A 370 -9.13 -13.22 15.70
CA ARG A 370 -9.83 -12.11 15.07
C ARG A 370 -9.29 -10.76 15.55
N TYR A 371 -9.29 -9.79 14.65
CA TYR A 371 -8.84 -8.43 14.95
C TYR A 371 -9.77 -7.41 14.30
N ALA A 372 -9.82 -6.21 14.88
CA ALA A 372 -10.47 -5.06 14.25
C ALA A 372 -9.64 -3.79 14.44
N MET A 373 -9.48 -3.02 13.36
CA MET A 373 -8.95 -1.66 13.39
C MET A 373 -10.14 -0.68 13.39
N ILE A 374 -10.26 0.11 14.44
CA ILE A 374 -11.30 1.14 14.59
C ILE A 374 -10.67 2.50 14.31
N VAL A 375 -11.22 3.27 13.37
CA VAL A 375 -10.65 4.56 12.93
C VAL A 375 -11.65 5.68 13.13
N ASN A 376 -11.20 6.76 13.78
CA ASN A 376 -11.94 8.01 13.88
C ASN A 376 -11.88 8.75 12.55
N LEU A 377 -13.02 8.89 11.87
CA LEU A 377 -13.07 9.60 10.58
C LEU A 377 -13.20 11.12 10.73
N ASN A 378 -13.28 11.63 11.95
CA ASN A 378 -13.26 13.07 12.22
C ASN A 378 -11.82 13.59 12.27
N LEU A 379 -11.55 14.70 11.58
CA LEU A 379 -10.24 15.33 11.49
C LEU A 379 -10.03 16.53 12.44
N ASP A 380 -11.06 16.93 13.17
CA ASP A 380 -11.08 18.16 13.97
C ASP A 380 -11.12 17.92 15.47
N ARG A 381 -11.56 16.73 15.93
CA ARG A 381 -11.69 16.43 17.36
C ARG A 381 -11.47 14.95 17.70
N SER A 382 -11.08 14.74 18.96
CA SER A 382 -11.14 13.42 19.57
C SER A 382 -12.60 12.98 19.77
N VAL A 383 -12.84 11.68 19.64
CA VAL A 383 -14.17 11.07 19.78
C VAL A 383 -14.13 9.99 20.84
N LYS A 384 -15.27 9.78 21.49
CA LYS A 384 -15.47 8.65 22.39
C LYS A 384 -16.27 7.57 21.67
N PHE A 385 -15.94 6.31 21.89
CA PHE A 385 -16.73 5.21 21.37
C PHE A 385 -16.87 4.06 22.38
N THR A 386 -17.92 3.28 22.20
CA THR A 386 -18.11 1.95 22.80
C THR A 386 -18.41 0.94 21.70
N LEU A 387 -18.08 -0.33 21.94
CA LEU A 387 -18.12 -1.41 20.97
C LEU A 387 -18.81 -2.64 21.59
N SER A 388 -19.64 -3.33 20.82
CA SER A 388 -20.13 -4.68 21.15
C SER A 388 -19.62 -5.67 20.11
N THR A 389 -19.19 -6.85 20.55
CA THR A 389 -18.96 -8.00 19.68
C THR A 389 -20.23 -8.83 19.56
N LYS A 390 -20.31 -9.68 18.51
CA LYS A 390 -21.49 -10.53 18.31
C LYS A 390 -21.73 -11.54 19.42
N SER A 391 -20.67 -12.11 20.00
CA SER A 391 -20.85 -13.09 21.06
C SER A 391 -20.88 -12.48 22.46
N GLY A 392 -20.24 -11.31 22.64
CA GLY A 392 -20.08 -10.64 23.94
C GLY A 392 -19.22 -11.42 24.93
N LYS A 393 -18.46 -12.43 24.47
CA LYS A 393 -17.68 -13.38 25.29
C LYS A 393 -16.18 -13.31 25.01
N GLU A 394 -15.75 -12.45 24.11
CA GLU A 394 -14.36 -12.33 23.74
C GLU A 394 -13.59 -11.56 24.81
N ASN A 395 -12.41 -12.06 25.16
CA ASN A 395 -11.37 -11.27 25.80
C ASN A 395 -10.82 -10.28 24.78
N ILE A 396 -10.83 -9.00 25.15
CA ILE A 396 -10.43 -7.92 24.26
C ILE A 396 -9.05 -7.41 24.67
N PHE A 397 -8.16 -7.24 23.68
CA PHE A 397 -6.82 -6.71 23.88
C PHE A 397 -6.58 -5.52 22.96
N LEU A 398 -6.26 -4.37 23.55
CA LEU A 398 -5.85 -3.18 22.80
C LEU A 398 -4.39 -3.28 22.41
N ILE A 399 -4.09 -3.02 21.14
CA ILE A 399 -2.75 -2.99 20.57
C ILE A 399 -2.39 -1.53 20.32
N ILE A 400 -1.53 -0.99 21.18
CA ILE A 400 -1.22 0.44 21.25
C ILE A 400 0.17 0.69 20.66
N PRO A 401 0.32 1.62 19.70
CA PRO A 401 1.62 1.99 19.16
C PRO A 401 2.60 2.43 20.25
N SER A 402 3.88 2.05 20.12
CA SER A 402 4.89 2.28 21.16
C SER A 402 6.25 2.66 20.58
N ASN A 403 7.08 3.27 21.42
CA ASN A 403 8.47 3.63 21.13
C ASN A 403 9.50 2.74 21.85
N ARG A 404 9.04 1.65 22.49
CA ARG A 404 9.94 0.69 23.14
C ARG A 404 10.42 -0.34 22.13
N ASN A 405 11.65 -0.83 22.31
CA ASN A 405 12.30 -1.98 21.67
C ASN A 405 11.72 -2.36 20.29
N ASP A 406 12.41 -1.95 19.22
CA ASP A 406 12.09 -2.34 17.83
C ASP A 406 10.66 -1.99 17.38
N HIS A 407 10.10 -0.90 17.90
CA HIS A 407 8.74 -0.43 17.63
C HIS A 407 7.62 -1.41 18.03
N LEU A 408 7.87 -2.40 18.90
CA LEU A 408 6.84 -3.37 19.28
C LEU A 408 5.66 -2.70 20.01
N PRO A 409 4.40 -2.98 19.62
CA PRO A 409 3.24 -2.37 20.24
C PRO A 409 3.03 -2.89 21.67
N LEU A 410 2.37 -2.08 22.51
CA LEU A 410 1.91 -2.50 23.83
C LEU A 410 0.58 -3.25 23.68
N VAL A 411 0.49 -4.43 24.28
CA VAL A 411 -0.76 -5.20 24.36
C VAL A 411 -1.34 -5.06 25.76
N ARG A 412 -2.58 -4.57 25.86
CA ARG A 412 -3.29 -4.45 27.15
C ARG A 412 -4.62 -5.17 27.09
N LYS A 413 -4.83 -6.15 27.97
CA LYS A 413 -6.14 -6.74 28.20
C LYS A 413 -7.09 -5.66 28.70
N ASN A 414 -8.30 -5.61 28.14
CA ASN A 414 -9.32 -4.65 28.46
C ASN A 414 -10.69 -5.32 28.52
N ASP A 415 -11.53 -4.92 29.46
CA ASP A 415 -12.91 -5.39 29.54
C ASP A 415 -13.82 -4.37 28.84
N MET A 416 -14.02 -4.53 27.52
CA MET A 416 -14.93 -3.64 26.77
C MET A 416 -16.38 -4.16 26.78
N ASN A 417 -16.64 -5.34 27.35
CA ASN A 417 -17.96 -5.99 27.31
C ASN A 417 -18.92 -5.42 28.36
N ASN A 418 -18.42 -4.65 29.33
CA ASN A 418 -19.24 -4.04 30.39
C ASN A 418 -19.97 -2.75 29.95
N HIS A 419 -19.66 -2.20 28.77
CA HIS A 419 -20.17 -0.92 28.24
C HIS A 419 -20.03 0.32 29.17
N ASN A 420 -19.30 0.20 30.26
CA ASN A 420 -19.03 1.27 31.22
C ASN A 420 -17.76 2.06 30.85
N ASP A 421 -16.84 1.43 30.12
CA ASP A 421 -15.56 2.03 29.73
C ASP A 421 -15.65 2.68 28.35
N ASN A 422 -15.49 4.02 28.31
CA ASN A 422 -15.43 4.78 27.06
C ASN A 422 -13.99 4.82 26.54
N TYR A 423 -13.80 4.60 25.23
CA TYR A 423 -12.50 4.69 24.58
C TYR A 423 -12.38 5.98 23.78
N TRP A 424 -11.23 6.62 23.87
CA TRP A 424 -10.93 7.84 23.15
C TRP A 424 -10.01 7.55 21.96
N LEU A 425 -10.36 8.12 20.81
CA LEU A 425 -9.50 8.21 19.65
C LEU A 425 -9.30 9.67 19.31
N THR A 426 -8.05 10.09 19.09
CA THR A 426 -7.77 11.44 18.61
C THR A 426 -8.21 11.59 17.15
N ALA A 427 -8.22 12.82 16.64
CA ALA A 427 -8.65 13.11 15.27
C ALA A 427 -7.82 12.31 14.24
N GLY A 428 -8.50 11.58 13.34
CA GLY A 428 -7.87 10.73 12.32
C GLY A 428 -7.15 9.47 12.83
N GLU A 429 -7.05 9.26 14.14
CA GLU A 429 -6.36 8.11 14.71
C GLU A 429 -7.18 6.83 14.59
N GLY A 430 -6.51 5.69 14.66
CA GLY A 430 -7.14 4.40 14.85
C GLY A 430 -6.50 3.57 15.95
N ILE A 431 -7.19 2.51 16.35
CA ILE A 431 -6.73 1.53 17.33
C ILE A 431 -6.97 0.12 16.80
N LEU A 432 -5.96 -0.74 16.94
CA LEU A 432 -6.08 -2.15 16.62
C LEU A 432 -6.47 -2.92 17.88
N ILE A 433 -7.45 -3.79 17.73
CA ILE A 433 -8.03 -4.60 18.78
C ILE A 433 -7.89 -6.07 18.39
N LYS A 434 -7.41 -6.92 19.30
CA LYS A 434 -7.42 -8.37 19.18
C LYS A 434 -8.55 -8.93 20.02
N PHE A 435 -9.24 -9.93 19.48
CA PHE A 435 -10.30 -10.67 20.17
C PHE A 435 -9.86 -12.13 20.33
N GLU A 436 -9.92 -12.62 21.56
CA GLU A 436 -9.69 -14.03 21.89
C GLU A 436 -10.95 -14.60 22.53
N ASN A 437 -11.43 -15.76 22.07
CA ASN A 437 -12.58 -16.40 22.71
C ASN A 437 -12.24 -16.80 24.16
N ASP A 438 -13.15 -16.58 25.11
CA ASP A 438 -13.04 -17.23 26.42
C ASP A 438 -13.15 -18.75 26.22
N ASN A 439 -12.06 -19.48 26.49
CA ASN A 439 -12.04 -20.94 26.43
C ASN A 439 -12.60 -21.57 27.73
N HIS A 440 -13.58 -20.93 28.37
CA HIS A 440 -14.13 -21.35 29.65
C HIS A 440 -15.63 -21.66 29.59
#